data_AF-A0A401I7V7-F1
#
_entry.id   AF-A0A401I7V7-F1
#
_cell.length_a   1.000
_cell.length_b   1.000
_cell.length_c   1.000
_cell.angle_alpha   90.00
_cell.angle_beta   90.00
_cell.angle_gamma   90.00
#
_symmetry.space_group_name_H-M   'P 1'
#
loop_
_entity.id
_entity.type
_entity.pdbx_description
1 polymer ?
#
loop_
_entity_poly.entity_id
_entity_poly.type
_entity_poly.pdbx_seq_one_letter_code
_entity_poly.pdbx_strand_id
1 'polypeptide(L)'
;MEHPFSMDIRYTEDAVLLDLQGELNKPAEAVLLGHHPWEEGLQGGRLCLVLNLQDINYINSAGMALLIRLARAGKKGKYHTFAYGVSEHYQKLFRMVGLTEYMMIYPEEQAVKERIAALREASSKDELS
;
A
#
# COMPACT_ATOMS: atom_id res chain seq x y z
N MET A 1 26.33 -1.77 1.14
CA MET A 1 25.90 -1.58 -0.26
C MET A 1 24.52 -0.99 -0.18
N GLU A 2 24.26 0.14 -0.83
CA GLU A 2 22.91 0.68 -0.94
C GLU A 2 22.08 -0.24 -1.85
N HIS A 3 20.87 -0.61 -1.43
CA HIS A 3 19.95 -1.39 -2.26
C HIS A 3 18.98 -0.42 -2.94
N PRO A 4 19.12 -0.17 -4.26
CA PRO A 4 18.27 0.79 -4.94
C PRO A 4 16.81 0.34 -4.87
N PHE A 5 15.93 1.31 -4.64
CA PHE A 5 14.50 1.07 -4.64
C PHE A 5 14.02 0.65 -6.03
N SER A 6 13.23 -0.42 -6.09
CA SER A 6 12.50 -0.83 -7.28
C SER A 6 11.08 -1.26 -6.92
N MET A 7 10.21 -1.24 -7.91
CA MET A 7 8.80 -1.54 -7.75
C MET A 7 8.29 -2.26 -8.99
N ASP A 8 7.66 -3.41 -8.77
CA ASP A 8 6.87 -4.11 -9.78
C ASP A 8 5.38 -3.95 -9.48
N ILE A 9 4.56 -3.95 -10.54
CA ILE A 9 3.12 -3.73 -10.41
C ILE A 9 2.36 -4.93 -10.97
N ARG A 10 1.44 -5.44 -10.15
CA ARG A 10 0.47 -6.46 -10.54
C ARG A 10 -0.93 -5.89 -10.42
N TYR A 11 -1.81 -6.33 -11.32
CA TYR A 11 -3.22 -5.94 -11.31
C TYR A 11 -4.07 -7.17 -11.10
N THR A 12 -5.06 -7.06 -10.23
CA THR A 12 -6.18 -8.01 -10.15
C THR A 12 -7.47 -7.32 -10.61
N GLU A 13 -8.60 -7.98 -10.48
CA GLU A 13 -9.91 -7.38 -10.72
C GLU A 13 -10.15 -6.20 -9.76
N ASP A 14 -9.92 -6.41 -8.47
CA ASP A 14 -10.29 -5.47 -7.40
C ASP A 14 -9.15 -4.56 -6.92
N ALA A 15 -7.89 -4.92 -7.24
CA ALA A 15 -6.72 -4.29 -6.62
C ALA A 15 -5.54 -4.02 -7.56
N VAL A 16 -4.76 -3.01 -7.18
CA VAL A 16 -3.40 -2.76 -7.67
C VAL A 16 -2.44 -3.22 -6.59
N LEU A 17 -1.49 -4.09 -6.93
CA LEU A 17 -0.48 -4.60 -6.00
C LEU A 17 0.88 -4.03 -6.42
N LEU A 18 1.61 -3.46 -5.46
CA LEU A 18 2.96 -2.96 -5.64
C LEU A 18 3.92 -3.86 -4.87
N ASP A 19 4.78 -4.57 -5.59
CA ASP A 19 5.87 -5.35 -5.01
C ASP A 19 7.09 -4.45 -4.85
N LEU A 20 7.36 -4.03 -3.61
CA LEU A 20 8.40 -3.05 -3.29
C LEU A 20 9.67 -3.75 -2.82
N GLN A 21 10.81 -3.36 -3.37
CA GLN A 21 12.10 -3.99 -3.06
C GLN A 21 13.19 -2.94 -2.81
N GLY A 22 14.13 -3.25 -1.91
CA GLY A 22 15.27 -2.40 -1.57
C GLY A 22 14.97 -1.40 -0.44
N GLU A 23 15.44 -0.16 -0.59
CA GLU A 23 15.37 0.85 0.47
C GLU A 23 14.33 1.93 0.21
N LEU A 24 13.42 2.17 1.14
CA LEU A 24 12.53 3.32 1.12
C LEU A 24 13.25 4.55 1.67
N ASN A 25 13.80 5.34 0.75
CA ASN A 25 14.52 6.58 1.00
C ASN A 25 14.06 7.69 0.03
N LYS A 26 14.78 8.82 -0.02
CA LYS A 26 14.40 9.96 -0.86
C LYS A 26 14.34 9.62 -2.37
N PRO A 27 15.31 8.89 -2.96
CA PRO A 27 15.20 8.38 -4.33
C PRO A 27 13.93 7.58 -4.65
N ALA A 28 13.40 6.80 -3.69
CA ALA A 28 12.18 6.00 -3.89
C ALA A 28 10.95 6.86 -4.22
N GLU A 29 10.93 8.13 -3.80
CA GLU A 29 9.81 9.04 -4.05
C GLU A 29 9.53 9.23 -5.55
N ALA A 30 10.58 9.43 -6.35
CA ALA A 30 10.43 9.65 -7.79
C ALA A 30 9.87 8.40 -8.49
N VAL A 31 10.32 7.22 -8.07
CA VAL A 31 9.87 5.93 -8.63
C VAL A 31 8.40 5.67 -8.26
N LEU A 32 8.04 5.87 -6.99
CA LEU A 32 6.72 5.48 -6.50
C LEU A 32 5.64 6.54 -6.80
N LEU A 33 5.90 7.83 -6.56
CA LEU A 33 4.92 8.89 -6.83
C LEU A 33 4.90 9.33 -8.30
N GLY A 34 6.00 9.12 -9.05
CA GLY A 34 6.05 9.44 -10.47
C GLY A 34 5.29 8.45 -11.36
N HIS A 35 4.97 7.26 -10.84
CA HIS A 35 4.32 6.21 -11.63
C HIS A 35 2.83 6.46 -11.87
N HIS A 36 2.11 6.94 -10.85
CA HIS A 36 0.65 7.07 -10.91
C HIS A 36 0.16 8.23 -10.01
N PRO A 37 -0.84 9.03 -10.45
CA PRO A 37 -1.43 10.07 -9.62
C PRO A 37 -2.35 9.45 -8.54
N TRP A 38 -1.75 8.95 -7.45
CA TRP A 38 -2.42 8.21 -6.38
C TRP A 38 -3.61 8.92 -5.73
N GLU A 39 -3.71 10.24 -5.83
CA GLU A 39 -4.84 11.01 -5.29
C GLU A 39 -6.07 11.00 -6.20
N GLU A 40 -5.92 10.64 -7.47
CA GLU A 40 -7.00 10.65 -8.48
C GLU A 40 -7.78 9.32 -8.52
N GLY A 41 -7.39 8.34 -7.71
CA GLY A 41 -7.97 6.99 -7.69
C GLY A 41 -7.03 5.96 -8.31
N LEU A 42 -7.51 4.72 -8.49
CA LEU A 42 -6.72 3.64 -9.11
C LEU A 42 -7.21 3.36 -10.53
N GLN A 43 -6.33 2.80 -11.35
CA GLN A 43 -6.64 2.43 -12.73
C GLN A 43 -7.74 1.37 -12.80
N GLY A 44 -8.66 1.51 -13.74
CA GLY A 44 -9.72 0.55 -14.01
C GLY A 44 -10.79 0.43 -12.91
N GLY A 45 -10.99 1.48 -12.11
CA GLY A 45 -12.05 1.51 -11.08
C GLY A 45 -11.75 0.67 -9.85
N ARG A 46 -10.52 0.16 -9.70
CA ARG A 46 -10.09 -0.62 -8.54
C ARG A 46 -10.19 0.20 -7.26
N LEU A 47 -10.59 -0.46 -6.18
CA LEU A 47 -10.83 0.19 -4.89
C LEU A 47 -9.80 -0.20 -3.82
N CYS A 48 -8.77 -0.98 -4.19
CA CYS A 48 -7.77 -1.48 -3.26
C CYS A 48 -6.35 -1.29 -3.81
N LEU A 49 -5.47 -0.68 -3.01
CA LEU A 49 -4.03 -0.65 -3.22
C LEU A 49 -3.37 -1.57 -2.20
N VAL A 50 -2.48 -2.45 -2.64
CA VAL A 50 -1.75 -3.38 -1.77
C VAL A 50 -0.26 -3.13 -1.91
N LEU A 51 0.42 -2.88 -0.79
CA LEU A 51 1.86 -2.72 -0.72
C LEU A 51 2.47 -4.01 -0.17
N ASN A 52 3.25 -4.71 -0.98
CA ASN A 52 4.11 -5.78 -0.51
C ASN A 52 5.45 -5.17 -0.09
N LEU A 53 5.74 -5.21 1.21
CA LEU A 53 6.98 -4.69 1.80
C LEU A 53 7.96 -5.80 2.22
N GLN A 54 7.73 -7.05 1.80
CA GLN A 54 8.52 -8.21 2.22
C GLN A 54 10.01 -8.06 1.89
N ASP A 55 10.32 -7.44 0.76
CA ASP A 55 11.69 -7.23 0.27
C ASP A 55 12.22 -5.81 0.55
N ILE A 56 11.53 -5.06 1.43
CA ILE A 56 12.03 -3.79 1.96
C ILE A 56 12.89 -4.05 3.18
N ASN A 57 14.19 -3.77 3.05
CA ASN A 57 15.17 -4.02 4.10
C ASN A 57 15.42 -2.78 4.99
N TYR A 58 15.06 -1.59 4.50
CA TYR A 58 15.32 -0.34 5.21
C TYR A 58 14.33 0.76 4.84
N ILE A 59 13.87 1.49 5.86
CA ILE A 59 13.00 2.67 5.74
C ILE A 59 13.57 3.76 6.65
N ASN A 60 13.90 4.91 6.07
CA ASN A 60 14.32 6.10 6.83
C ASN A 60 13.17 7.11 6.99
N SER A 61 13.48 8.31 7.51
CA SER A 61 12.50 9.39 7.68
C SER A 61 11.82 9.81 6.38
N ALA A 62 12.56 9.89 5.28
CA ALA A 62 12.00 10.23 3.96
C ALA A 62 11.10 9.09 3.44
N GLY A 63 11.51 7.84 3.61
CA GLY A 63 10.67 6.68 3.27
C GLY A 63 9.38 6.61 4.08
N MET A 64 9.43 6.95 5.37
CA MET A 64 8.23 7.00 6.20
C MET A 64 7.28 8.11 5.76
N ALA A 65 7.81 9.30 5.46
CA ALA A 65 7.02 10.40 4.92
C ALA A 65 6.37 10.04 3.58
N LEU A 66 7.09 9.29 2.73
CA LEU A 66 6.57 8.75 1.46
C LEU A 66 5.38 7.80 1.69
N LEU A 67 5.52 6.81 2.59
CA LEU A 67 4.42 5.89 2.91
C LEU A 67 3.20 6.60 3.49
N ILE A 68 3.40 7.59 4.37
CA ILE A 68 2.31 8.41 4.91
C ILE A 68 1.59 9.16 3.80
N ARG A 69 2.32 9.76 2.86
CA ARG A 69 1.72 10.46 1.70
C ARG A 69 0.91 9.51 0.84
N LEU A 70 1.46 8.33 0.53
CA LEU A 70 0.77 7.32 -0.27
C LEU A 70 -0.53 6.84 0.41
N ALA A 71 -0.46 6.49 1.70
CA ALA A 71 -1.64 6.03 2.44
C ALA A 71 -2.73 7.12 2.54
N ARG A 72 -2.33 8.38 2.73
CA ARG A 72 -3.27 9.52 2.70
C ARG A 72 -3.85 9.77 1.32
N ALA A 73 -3.07 9.58 0.27
CA ALA A 73 -3.54 9.67 -1.11
C ALA A 73 -4.67 8.67 -1.37
N GLY A 74 -4.60 7.46 -0.81
CA GLY A 74 -5.70 6.48 -0.90
C GLY A 74 -7.02 6.96 -0.34
N LYS A 75 -7.00 7.65 0.81
CA LYS A 75 -8.21 8.28 1.35
C LYS A 75 -8.80 9.32 0.40
N LYS A 76 -7.96 10.14 -0.25
CA LYS A 76 -8.40 11.16 -1.22
C LYS A 76 -8.89 10.55 -2.54
N GLY A 77 -8.19 9.53 -3.03
CA GLY A 77 -8.54 8.75 -4.22
C GLY A 77 -9.66 7.75 -4.00
N LYS A 78 -10.26 7.70 -2.80
CA LYS A 78 -11.38 6.84 -2.42
C LYS A 78 -11.11 5.34 -2.61
N TYR A 79 -9.91 4.88 -2.27
CA TYR A 79 -9.56 3.46 -2.22
C TYR A 79 -8.92 3.07 -0.88
N HIS A 80 -9.02 1.79 -0.54
CA HIS A 80 -8.39 1.21 0.64
C HIS A 80 -6.91 0.94 0.38
N THR A 81 -6.06 1.21 1.36
CA THR A 81 -4.63 0.86 1.30
C THR A 81 -4.34 -0.27 2.28
N PHE A 82 -3.69 -1.30 1.78
CA PHE A 82 -3.27 -2.49 2.52
C PHE A 82 -1.76 -2.65 2.43
N ALA A 83 -1.16 -3.28 3.42
CA ALA A 83 0.24 -3.67 3.41
C ALA A 83 0.41 -5.09 3.97
N TYR A 84 1.39 -5.83 3.45
CA TYR A 84 1.87 -7.07 4.05
C TYR A 84 3.39 -7.16 3.94
N GLY A 85 3.99 -8.15 4.61
CA GLY A 85 5.46 -8.33 4.61
C GLY A 85 6.20 -7.30 5.46
N VAL A 86 5.49 -6.56 6.32
CA VAL A 86 6.12 -5.55 7.20
C VAL A 86 6.82 -6.23 8.37
N SER A 87 8.12 -5.99 8.55
CA SER A 87 8.86 -6.50 9.71
C SER A 87 8.29 -5.99 11.04
N GLU A 88 8.44 -6.74 12.13
CA GLU A 88 7.93 -6.34 13.45
C GLU A 88 8.43 -4.97 13.91
N HIS A 89 9.69 -4.65 13.60
CA HIS A 89 10.29 -3.36 13.89
C HIS A 89 9.50 -2.23 13.21
N TYR A 90 9.23 -2.36 11.90
CA TYR A 90 8.50 -1.35 11.15
C TYR A 90 7.02 -1.31 11.49
N GLN A 91 6.39 -2.44 11.83
CA GLN A 91 5.01 -2.44 12.31
C GLN A 91 4.85 -1.59 13.58
N LYS A 92 5.80 -1.66 14.52
CA LYS A 92 5.80 -0.81 15.73
C LYS A 92 5.95 0.67 15.36
N LEU A 93 6.86 0.99 14.45
CA LEU A 93 7.06 2.37 13.99
C LEU A 93 5.82 2.92 13.26
N PHE A 94 5.20 2.13 12.38
CA PHE A 94 3.99 2.52 11.64
C PHE A 94 2.84 2.88 12.60
N ARG A 95 2.66 2.10 13.67
CA ARG A 95 1.69 2.42 14.73
C ARG A 95 2.06 3.72 15.46
N MET A 96 3.33 3.90 15.81
CA MET A 96 3.80 5.08 16.54
C MET A 96 3.59 6.38 15.75
N VAL A 97 3.78 6.35 14.43
CA VAL A 97 3.61 7.53 13.57
C VAL A 97 2.17 7.70 13.03
N GLY A 98 1.24 6.84 13.44
CA GLY A 98 -0.17 6.88 13.00
C GLY A 98 -0.40 6.45 11.55
N LEU A 99 0.56 5.78 10.90
CA LEU A 99 0.40 5.30 9.53
C LEU A 99 -0.73 4.27 9.41
N THR A 100 -0.97 3.51 10.48
CA THR A 100 -2.04 2.50 10.56
C THR A 100 -3.46 3.07 10.57
N GLU A 101 -3.63 4.39 10.66
CA GLU A 101 -4.93 5.05 10.49
C GLU A 101 -5.39 5.06 9.03
N TYR A 102 -4.45 4.98 8.09
CA TYR A 102 -4.71 5.09 6.64
C TYR A 102 -4.41 3.80 5.89
N MET A 103 -3.63 2.90 6.49
CA MET A 103 -3.17 1.66 5.88
C MET A 103 -3.34 0.49 6.85
N MET A 104 -4.04 -0.55 6.40
CA MET A 104 -4.22 -1.78 7.18
C MET A 104 -3.08 -2.76 6.89
N ILE A 105 -2.46 -3.31 7.94
CA ILE A 105 -1.35 -4.25 7.82
C ILE A 105 -1.85 -5.67 8.08
N TYR A 106 -1.48 -6.58 7.18
CA TYR A 106 -1.79 -8.00 7.22
C TYR A 106 -0.50 -8.84 7.27
N PRO A 107 -0.57 -10.07 7.79
CA PRO A 107 0.61 -10.93 7.88
C PRO A 107 1.15 -11.33 6.51
N GLU A 108 0.27 -11.55 5.53
CA GLU A 108 0.62 -12.08 4.21
C GLU A 108 -0.38 -11.65 3.12
N GLU A 109 -0.03 -11.87 1.85
CA GLU A 109 -0.87 -11.53 0.70
C GLU A 109 -2.24 -12.20 0.76
N GLN A 110 -2.30 -13.45 1.24
CA GLN A 110 -3.54 -14.22 1.31
C GLN A 110 -4.58 -13.56 2.21
N ALA A 111 -4.18 -13.08 3.38
CA ALA A 111 -5.07 -12.37 4.31
C ALA A 111 -5.58 -11.04 3.73
N VAL A 112 -4.78 -10.36 2.90
CA VAL A 112 -5.22 -9.17 2.17
C VAL A 112 -6.29 -9.54 1.13
N LYS A 113 -6.07 -10.62 0.37
CA LYS A 113 -7.04 -11.09 -0.64
C LYS A 113 -8.39 -11.43 -0.01
N GLU A 114 -8.39 -12.12 1.12
CA GLU A 114 -9.60 -12.43 1.87
C GLU A 114 -10.33 -11.17 2.33
N ARG A 115 -9.60 -10.15 2.78
CA ARG A 115 -10.19 -8.86 3.12
C ARG A 115 -10.83 -8.18 1.92
N ILE A 116 -10.16 -8.18 0.77
CA ILE A 116 -10.66 -7.56 -0.46
C ILE A 116 -11.94 -8.27 -0.92
N ALA A 117 -11.95 -9.61 -0.90
CA ALA A 117 -13.14 -10.40 -1.24
C ALA A 117 -14.33 -10.06 -0.33
N ALA A 118 -14.10 -9.97 0.98
CA ALA A 118 -15.14 -9.59 1.94
C ALA A 118 -15.68 -8.16 1.73
N LEU A 119 -14.83 -7.21 1.31
CA LEU A 119 -15.25 -5.85 0.97
C LEU A 119 -16.16 -5.82 -0.26
N ARG A 120 -15.79 -6.58 -1.29
CA ARG A 120 -16.60 -6.70 -2.52
C ARG A 120 -17.98 -7.26 -2.24
N GLU A 121 -18.06 -8.33 -1.45
CA GLU A 121 -19.33 -8.94 -1.05
C GLU A 121 -20.22 -8.00 -0.23
N ALA A 122 -19.63 -7.14 0.62
CA ALA A 122 -20.37 -6.14 1.37
C ALA A 122 -20.95 -5.06 0.44
N SER A 123 -20.14 -4.54 -0.47
CA SER A 123 -20.59 -3.52 -1.43
C SER A 123 -21.71 -4.02 -2.35
N SER A 124 -21.66 -5.28 -2.79
CA SER A 124 -22.75 -5.85 -3.61
C SER A 124 -24.07 -6.01 -2.85
N LYS A 125 -24.05 -6.18 -1.51
CA LYS A 125 -25.28 -6.30 -0.71
C LYS A 125 -25.97 -4.96 -0.47
N ASP A 126 -25.19 -3.89 -0.36
CA ASP A 126 -25.71 -2.53 -0.16
C ASP A 126 -26.39 -1.99 -1.44
N GLU A 127 -25.97 -2.42 -2.64
CA GLU A 127 -26.60 -2.03 -3.91
C GLU A 127 -27.91 -2.76 -4.23
N LEU A 128 -28.19 -3.89 -3.55
CA LEU A 128 -29.41 -4.70 -3.73
C LEU A 128 -30.49 -4.42 -2.65
N SER A 129 -30.26 -3.50 -1.72
CA SER A 129 -31.18 -3.12 -0.64
C SER A 129 -31.80 -1.75 -0.89
#